data_AF-A0A8U0QIB5-F1
#
_entry.id   AF-A0A8U0QIB5-F1
#
_cell.length_a   1.000
_cell.length_b   1.000
_cell.length_c   1.000
_cell.angle_alpha   90.00
_cell.angle_beta   90.00
_cell.angle_gamma   90.00
#
_symmetry.space_group_name_H-M   'P 1'
#
loop_
_entity.id
_entity.type
_entity.pdbx_description
1 polymer ?
#
loop_
_entity_poly.entity_id
_entity_poly.type
_entity_poly.pdbx_seq_one_letter_code
_entity_poly.pdbx_strand_id
1 'polypeptide(L)'
;MGKGCMKAIKYFLFLFNVLFFLFGALIMGFGLWVLLDNESFMVILQESSTVLKIASYILIGVGGLSMLMGFLGCLGAIYEIRCLLGLYFTCLLLILIGQVAAGVLIYFQKDLVSDVTSCLHLLLLVGFRKEKLTDCG
;
A
#
# COMPACT_ATOMS: atom_id res chain seq x y z
N MET A 1 16.28 -34.17 11.00
CA MET A 1 15.53 -32.92 11.29
C MET A 1 15.43 -32.08 10.02
N GLY A 2 14.24 -31.65 9.56
CA GLY A 2 14.19 -30.64 8.48
C GLY A 2 12.92 -30.58 7.63
N LYS A 3 12.12 -31.65 7.54
CA LYS A 3 10.92 -31.68 6.66
C LYS A 3 9.77 -30.78 7.18
N GLY A 4 9.66 -30.57 8.49
CA GLY A 4 8.62 -29.72 9.09
C GLY A 4 8.90 -28.22 8.95
N CYS A 5 10.15 -27.80 9.06
CA CYS A 5 10.54 -26.37 9.01
C CYS A 5 10.22 -25.74 7.64
N MET A 6 10.51 -26.45 6.54
CA MET A 6 10.18 -25.95 5.20
C MET A 6 8.68 -25.82 4.93
N LYS A 7 7.85 -26.70 5.53
CA LYS A 7 6.38 -26.58 5.43
C LYS A 7 5.86 -25.38 6.23
N ALA A 8 6.39 -25.15 7.43
CA ALA A 8 6.01 -24.01 8.25
C ALA A 8 6.32 -22.67 7.54
N ILE A 9 7.50 -22.54 6.93
CA ILE A 9 7.90 -21.33 6.19
C ILE A 9 7.01 -21.11 4.96
N LYS A 10 6.72 -22.17 4.18
CA LYS A 10 5.78 -22.07 3.04
C LYS A 10 4.40 -21.58 3.47
N TYR A 11 3.87 -22.12 4.57
CA TYR A 11 2.53 -21.76 5.07
C TYR A 11 2.50 -20.32 5.61
N PHE A 12 3.56 -19.90 6.32
CA PHE A 12 3.69 -18.54 6.82
C PHE A 12 3.79 -17.51 5.70
N LEU A 13 4.57 -17.81 4.64
CA LEU A 13 4.66 -16.97 3.44
C LEU A 13 3.32 -16.84 2.73
N PHE A 14 2.57 -17.94 2.59
CA PHE A 14 1.24 -17.93 2.00
C PHE A 14 0.27 -17.05 2.82
N LEU A 15 0.21 -17.25 4.13
CA LEU A 15 -0.65 -16.47 5.03
C LEU A 15 -0.33 -14.97 4.96
N PHE A 16 0.94 -14.61 5.08
CA PHE A 16 1.38 -13.22 5.06
C PHE A 16 1.04 -12.54 3.74
N ASN A 17 1.17 -13.26 2.63
CA ASN A 17 0.89 -12.73 1.31
C ASN A 17 -0.63 -12.57 1.06
N VAL A 18 -1.47 -13.45 1.60
CA VAL A 18 -2.95 -13.28 1.60
C VAL A 18 -3.37 -12.08 2.46
N LEU A 19 -2.73 -11.88 3.62
CA LEU A 19 -2.98 -10.70 4.45
C LEU A 19 -2.61 -9.41 3.71
N PHE A 20 -1.45 -9.38 3.04
CA PHE A 20 -1.04 -8.24 2.22
C PHE A 20 -2.02 -7.95 1.08
N PHE A 21 -2.56 -9.00 0.44
CA PHE A 21 -3.60 -8.85 -0.57
C PHE A 21 -4.87 -8.21 0.01
N LEU A 22 -5.34 -8.66 1.18
CA LEU A 22 -6.50 -8.09 1.86
C LEU A 22 -6.28 -6.64 2.25
N PHE A 23 -5.13 -6.31 2.85
CA PHE A 23 -4.77 -4.93 3.17
C PHE A 23 -4.69 -4.06 1.91
N GLY A 24 -4.09 -4.55 0.83
CA GLY A 24 -4.05 -3.85 -0.45
C GLY A 24 -5.43 -3.55 -1.02
N ALA A 25 -6.34 -4.52 -0.96
CA ALA A 25 -7.73 -4.36 -1.38
C ALA A 25 -8.49 -3.34 -0.50
N LEU A 26 -8.29 -3.35 0.82
CA LEU A 26 -8.86 -2.36 1.73
C LEU A 26 -8.36 -0.95 1.39
N ILE A 27 -7.04 -0.78 1.26
CA ILE A 27 -6.41 0.52 0.94
C ILE A 27 -6.90 1.03 -0.43
N MET A 28 -6.97 0.16 -1.44
CA MET A 28 -7.47 0.52 -2.77
C MET A 28 -8.96 0.90 -2.72
N GLY A 29 -9.77 0.16 -1.95
CA GLY A 29 -11.18 0.47 -1.70
C GLY A 29 -11.38 1.82 -1.01
N PHE A 30 -10.58 2.12 0.02
CA PHE A 30 -10.59 3.44 0.67
C PHE A 30 -10.16 4.55 -0.29
N GLY A 31 -9.11 4.34 -1.08
CA GLY A 31 -8.66 5.32 -2.08
C GLY A 31 -9.75 5.63 -3.12
N LEU A 32 -10.44 4.60 -3.60
CA LEU A 32 -11.55 4.76 -4.55
C LEU A 32 -12.77 5.43 -3.90
N TRP A 33 -13.11 5.06 -2.67
CA TRP A 33 -14.19 5.69 -1.91
C TRP A 33 -13.96 7.20 -1.76
N VAL A 34 -12.74 7.59 -1.35
CA VAL A 34 -12.36 9.00 -1.23
C VAL A 34 -12.41 9.70 -2.58
N LEU A 35 -11.91 9.08 -3.65
CA LEU A 35 -11.92 9.69 -4.98
C LEU A 35 -13.36 9.96 -5.46
N LEU A 36 -14.27 9.00 -5.29
CA LEU A 36 -15.68 9.11 -5.69
C LEU A 36 -16.46 10.14 -4.87
N ASP A 37 -16.22 10.22 -3.56
CA ASP A 37 -16.86 11.20 -2.67
C ASP A 37 -16.42 12.64 -3.01
N ASN A 38 -15.15 12.82 -3.41
CA ASN A 38 -14.61 14.13 -3.80
C ASN A 38 -15.17 14.65 -5.14
N GLU A 39 -15.42 13.80 -6.13
CA GLU A 39 -15.99 14.24 -7.43
C GLU A 39 -17.39 14.86 -7.27
N SER A 40 -18.12 14.52 -6.20
CA SER A 40 -19.44 15.10 -5.88
C SER A 40 -19.37 16.40 -5.05
N PHE A 41 -18.25 16.63 -4.33
CA PHE A 41 -18.06 17.76 -3.40
C PHE A 41 -17.14 18.88 -3.94
N MET A 42 -16.49 18.64 -5.07
CA MET A 42 -15.55 19.54 -5.79
C MET A 42 -16.12 20.91 -6.21
N VAL A 43 -17.42 21.15 -6.04
CA VAL A 43 -18.05 22.45 -6.33
C VAL A 43 -17.92 23.43 -5.14
N ILE A 44 -17.61 22.97 -3.92
CA ILE A 44 -17.81 23.77 -2.70
C ILE A 44 -16.51 24.17 -1.96
N LEU A 45 -15.39 23.44 -2.10
CA LEU A 45 -14.15 23.75 -1.36
C LEU A 45 -12.89 23.54 -2.22
N GLN A 46 -12.29 24.64 -2.68
CA GLN A 46 -11.29 24.65 -3.77
C GLN A 46 -9.82 24.53 -3.31
N GLU A 47 -9.52 24.69 -2.02
CA GLU A 47 -8.12 24.73 -1.51
C GLU A 47 -7.64 23.43 -0.86
N SER A 48 -8.51 22.68 -0.16
CA SER A 48 -8.12 21.41 0.47
C SER A 48 -8.25 20.18 -0.44
N SER A 49 -8.82 20.35 -1.63
CA SER A 49 -9.15 19.24 -2.54
C SER A 49 -7.94 18.72 -3.33
N THR A 50 -6.98 19.56 -3.69
CA THR A 50 -5.85 19.16 -4.54
C THR A 50 -4.95 18.15 -3.85
N VAL A 51 -4.60 18.39 -2.59
CA VAL A 51 -3.76 17.47 -1.80
C VAL A 51 -4.46 16.15 -1.51
N LEU A 52 -5.77 16.17 -1.20
CA LEU A 52 -6.56 14.96 -0.98
C LEU A 52 -6.72 14.14 -2.27
N LYS A 53 -6.90 14.81 -3.41
CA LYS A 53 -6.97 14.16 -4.73
C LYS A 53 -5.64 13.49 -5.06
N ILE A 54 -4.51 14.18 -4.89
CA ILE A 54 -3.17 13.60 -5.08
C ILE A 54 -2.98 12.39 -4.14
N ALA A 55 -3.34 12.51 -2.86
CA ALA A 55 -3.21 11.42 -1.89
C ALA A 55 -4.07 10.20 -2.26
N SER A 56 -5.30 10.39 -2.75
CA SER A 56 -6.18 9.29 -3.19
C SER A 56 -5.60 8.54 -4.39
N TYR A 57 -5.01 9.24 -5.38
CA TYR A 57 -4.35 8.60 -6.51
C TYR A 57 -3.15 7.76 -6.06
N ILE A 58 -2.35 8.27 -5.10
CA ILE A 58 -1.24 7.52 -4.52
C ILE A 58 -1.76 6.29 -3.76
N LEU A 59 -2.81 6.43 -2.95
CA LEU A 59 -3.43 5.32 -2.21
C LEU A 59 -3.94 4.21 -3.16
N ILE A 60 -4.63 4.59 -4.24
CA ILE A 60 -5.12 3.65 -5.26
C ILE A 60 -3.93 2.96 -5.93
N GLY A 61 -2.90 3.71 -6.30
CA GLY A 61 -1.70 3.19 -6.94
C GLY A 61 -0.97 2.16 -6.06
N VAL A 62 -0.65 2.54 -4.81
CA VAL A 62 0.03 1.66 -3.84
C VAL A 62 -0.83 0.46 -3.48
N GLY A 63 -2.14 0.66 -3.23
CA GLY A 63 -3.11 -0.40 -2.96
C GLY A 63 -3.17 -1.41 -4.11
N GLY A 64 -3.32 -0.94 -5.35
CA GLY A 64 -3.33 -1.80 -6.54
C GLY A 64 -2.02 -2.56 -6.75
N LEU A 65 -0.87 -1.90 -6.57
CA LEU A 65 0.44 -2.55 -6.68
C LEU A 65 0.62 -3.65 -5.63
N SER A 66 0.20 -3.38 -4.38
CA SER A 66 0.26 -4.35 -3.29
C SER A 66 -0.70 -5.53 -3.51
N MET A 67 -1.88 -5.29 -4.09
CA MET A 67 -2.84 -6.33 -4.46
C MET A 67 -2.29 -7.22 -5.60
N LEU A 68 -1.64 -6.64 -6.61
CA LEU A 68 -0.98 -7.39 -7.69
C LEU A 68 0.18 -8.24 -7.16
N MET A 69 1.03 -7.68 -6.30
CA MET A 69 2.13 -8.42 -5.65
C MET A 69 1.59 -9.58 -4.78
N GLY A 70 0.51 -9.33 -4.03
CA GLY A 70 -0.21 -10.35 -3.27
C GLY A 70 -0.73 -11.47 -4.16
N PHE A 71 -1.35 -11.14 -5.31
CA PHE A 71 -1.83 -12.15 -6.24
C PHE A 71 -0.70 -12.99 -6.85
N LEU A 72 0.40 -12.35 -7.26
CA LEU A 72 1.59 -13.03 -7.79
C LEU A 72 2.24 -13.96 -6.76
N GLY A 73 2.28 -13.57 -5.48
CA GLY A 73 2.79 -14.44 -4.42
C GLY A 73 1.88 -15.65 -4.15
N CYS A 74 0.55 -15.50 -4.26
CA CYS A 74 -0.40 -16.59 -4.10
C CYS A 74 -0.29 -17.58 -5.27
N LEU A 75 -0.19 -17.07 -6.49
CA LEU A 75 0.09 -17.90 -7.68
C LEU A 75 1.44 -18.63 -7.54
N GLY A 76 2.48 -17.96 -7.02
CA GLY A 76 3.78 -18.59 -6.78
C GLY A 76 3.74 -19.70 -5.75
N ALA A 77 2.88 -19.59 -4.73
CA ALA A 77 2.66 -20.63 -3.73
C ALA A 77 1.85 -21.82 -4.28
N ILE A 78 0.82 -21.56 -5.11
CA ILE A 78 -0.08 -22.58 -5.66
C ILE A 78 0.62 -23.41 -6.75
N TYR A 79 1.38 -22.77 -7.64
CA TYR A 79 1.89 -23.46 -8.82
C TYR A 79 3.13 -24.33 -8.58
N GLU A 80 3.81 -24.25 -7.42
CA GLU A 80 5.08 -24.94 -7.13
C GLU A 80 6.17 -24.74 -8.23
N ILE A 81 5.99 -23.75 -9.11
CA ILE A 81 6.94 -23.44 -10.18
C ILE A 81 8.01 -22.51 -9.61
N ARG A 82 9.25 -23.02 -9.53
CA ARG A 82 10.46 -22.28 -9.10
C ARG A 82 10.61 -20.91 -9.78
N CYS A 83 10.15 -20.79 -11.03
CA CYS A 83 10.20 -19.57 -11.82
C CYS A 83 9.31 -18.44 -11.26
N LEU A 84 8.09 -18.73 -10.78
CA LEU A 84 7.22 -17.71 -10.18
C LEU A 84 7.77 -17.21 -8.84
N LEU A 85 8.38 -18.09 -8.05
CA LEU A 85 9.03 -17.71 -6.80
C LEU A 85 10.24 -16.78 -7.07
N GLY A 86 10.98 -17.04 -8.14
CA GLY A 86 12.07 -16.18 -8.60
C GLY A 86 11.58 -14.81 -9.07
N LEU A 87 10.43 -14.75 -9.74
CA LEU A 87 9.83 -13.51 -10.21
C LEU A 87 9.31 -12.65 -9.04
N TYR A 88 8.71 -13.27 -8.03
CA TYR A 88 8.34 -12.62 -6.77
C TYR A 88 9.57 -12.03 -6.05
N PHE A 89 10.64 -12.83 -5.92
CA PHE A 89 11.87 -12.36 -5.28
C PHE A 89 12.51 -11.20 -6.05
N THR A 90 12.54 -11.29 -7.38
CA THR A 90 13.04 -10.21 -8.25
C THR A 90 12.22 -8.93 -8.09
N CYS A 91 10.89 -9.05 -8.05
CA CYS A 91 10.00 -7.93 -7.81
C CYS A 91 10.24 -7.26 -6.45
N LEU A 92 10.37 -8.03 -5.37
CA LEU A 92 10.70 -7.50 -4.05
C LEU A 92 12.06 -6.78 -4.04
N LEU A 93 13.04 -7.36 -4.72
CA LEU A 93 14.39 -6.80 -4.80
C LEU A 93 14.39 -5.46 -5.56
N LEU A 94 13.61 -5.35 -6.65
CA LEU A 94 13.38 -4.10 -7.35
C LEU A 94 12.67 -3.04 -6.49
N ILE A 95 11.66 -3.43 -5.71
CA ILE A 95 11.00 -2.52 -4.75
C ILE A 95 12.00 -2.02 -3.71
N LEU A 96 12.88 -2.89 -3.20
CA LEU A 96 13.90 -2.50 -2.23
C LEU A 96 14.88 -1.49 -2.80
N ILE A 97 15.39 -1.71 -4.02
CA ILE A 97 16.26 -0.75 -4.71
C ILE A 97 15.52 0.58 -4.89
N GLY A 98 14.25 0.53 -5.30
CA GLY A 98 13.40 1.71 -5.44
C GLY A 98 13.21 2.47 -4.11
N GLN A 99 12.92 1.77 -3.01
CA GLN A 99 12.80 2.39 -1.68
C GLN A 99 14.10 3.03 -1.22
N VAL A 100 15.23 2.36 -1.42
CA VAL A 100 16.55 2.90 -1.04
C VAL A 100 16.85 4.15 -1.88
N ALA A 101 16.62 4.09 -3.20
CA ALA A 101 16.80 5.25 -4.08
C ALA A 101 15.90 6.43 -3.69
N ALA A 102 14.62 6.16 -3.41
CA ALA A 102 13.67 7.18 -2.94
C ALA A 102 14.09 7.76 -1.58
N GLY A 103 14.50 6.93 -0.62
CA GLY A 103 14.98 7.37 0.69
C GLY A 103 16.23 8.25 0.59
N VAL A 104 17.16 7.90 -0.30
CA VAL A 104 18.35 8.72 -0.58
C VAL A 104 17.97 10.05 -1.22
N LEU A 105 17.08 10.05 -2.23
CA LEU A 105 16.57 11.28 -2.86
C LEU A 105 15.88 12.21 -1.86
N ILE A 106 15.00 11.66 -1.00
CA ILE A 106 14.31 12.38 0.08
C ILE A 106 15.32 12.96 1.08
N TYR A 107 16.35 12.20 1.44
CA TYR A 107 17.39 12.64 2.36
C TYR A 107 18.21 13.83 1.81
N PHE A 108 18.44 13.87 0.50
CA PHE A 108 19.11 14.99 -0.15
C PHE A 108 18.19 16.21 -0.36
N GLN A 109 16.88 16.01 -0.57
CA GLN A 109 15.87 17.08 -0.75
C GLN A 109 14.94 17.26 0.46
N LYS A 110 15.53 17.40 1.63
CA LYS A 110 14.82 17.59 2.91
C LYS A 110 13.93 18.84 2.94
N ASP A 111 14.29 19.89 2.20
CA ASP A 111 13.49 21.12 2.10
C ASP A 111 12.15 20.94 1.38
N LEU A 112 12.05 20.01 0.41
CA LEU A 112 10.83 19.78 -0.38
C LEU A 112 9.85 18.80 0.30
N VAL A 113 10.35 17.93 1.18
CA VAL A 113 9.56 16.85 1.83
C VAL A 113 8.88 17.30 3.13
N SER A 114 9.35 18.40 3.71
CA SER A 114 8.79 18.98 4.94
C SER A 114 7.31 19.36 4.79
N ASP A 115 6.92 19.81 3.61
CA ASP A 115 5.54 20.20 3.27
C ASP A 115 4.62 18.96 3.10
N VAL A 116 5.11 17.94 2.39
CA VAL A 116 4.38 16.68 2.14
C VAL A 116 4.16 15.89 3.43
N THR A 117 5.12 15.93 4.36
CA THR A 117 5.06 15.23 5.65
C THR A 117 3.96 15.80 6.55
N SER A 118 3.80 17.13 6.57
CA SER A 118 2.73 17.80 7.34
C SER A 118 1.35 17.42 6.81
N CYS A 119 1.21 17.33 5.48
CA CYS A 119 -0.03 16.91 4.83
C CYS A 119 -0.33 15.43 5.09
N LEU A 120 0.69 14.56 5.03
CA LEU A 120 0.55 13.14 5.38
C LEU A 120 0.08 12.98 6.83
N HIS A 121 0.69 13.69 7.78
CA HIS A 121 0.33 13.62 9.20
C HIS A 121 -1.12 14.04 9.47
N LEU A 122 -1.61 15.06 8.74
CA LEU A 122 -3.01 15.49 8.81
C LEU A 122 -3.95 14.39 8.30
N LEU A 123 -3.60 13.74 7.18
CA LEU A 123 -4.42 12.70 6.54
C LEU A 123 -4.52 11.43 7.39
N LEU A 124 -3.44 11.08 8.07
CA LEU A 124 -3.38 9.99 9.05
C LEU A 124 -4.24 10.29 10.28
N LEU A 125 -4.18 11.52 10.81
CA LEU A 125 -5.01 11.93 11.96
C LEU A 125 -6.50 12.02 11.60
N VAL A 126 -6.84 12.44 10.38
CA VAL A 126 -8.21 12.41 9.87
C VAL A 126 -8.69 10.97 9.65
N GLY A 127 -7.83 10.09 9.15
CA GLY A 127 -8.09 8.65 9.02
C GLY A 127 -8.39 7.98 10.37
N PHE A 128 -7.54 8.21 11.37
CA PHE A 128 -7.78 7.73 12.75
C PHE A 128 -9.03 8.33 13.38
N ARG A 129 -9.35 9.61 13.10
CA ARG A 129 -10.58 10.25 13.59
C ARG A 129 -11.84 9.65 12.95
N LYS A 130 -11.79 9.27 11.67
CA LYS A 130 -12.89 8.59 10.98
C LYS A 130 -13.11 7.16 11.50
N GLU A 131 -12.04 6.42 11.80
CA GLU A 131 -12.14 5.10 12.45
C GLU A 131 -12.79 5.22 13.84
N LYS A 132 -12.37 6.20 14.66
CA LYS A 132 -12.98 6.45 15.98
C LYS A 132 -14.43 6.95 15.94
N LEU A 133 -14.87 7.57 14.85
CA LEU A 133 -16.26 8.05 14.70
C LEU A 133 -17.21 6.92 14.27
N THR A 134 -16.69 5.84 13.68
CA THR A 134 -17.50 4.68 13.23
C THR A 134 -17.68 3.64 14.33
N ASP A 135 -16.87 3.66 15.38
CA ASP A 135 -16.95 2.77 16.55
C ASP A 135 -17.83 3.32 17.70
N CYS A 136 -18.45 4.49 17.52
CA CYS A 136 -19.33 5.14 18.52
C CYS A 136 -20.75 5.45 18.00
N GLY A 137 -21.18 4.79 16.93
CA GLY A 137 -22.54 4.88 16.38
C GLY A 137 -23.32 3.59 16.56
#